data_AF-A0A3N9MU95-F1
#
_entry.id   AF-A0A3N9MU95-F1
#
_cell.length_a   1.000
_cell.length_b   1.000
_cell.length_c   1.000
_cell.angle_alpha   90.00
_cell.angle_beta   90.00
_cell.angle_gamma   90.00
#
_symmetry.space_group_name_H-M   'P 1'
#
loop_
_entity.id
_entity.type
_entity.pdbx_description
1 polymer ?
#
loop_
_entity_poly.entity_id
_entity_poly.type
_entity_poly.pdbx_seq_one_letter_code
_entity_poly.pdbx_strand_id
1 'polypeptide(L)'
;MIRNREEVVNVMLAVCLEDTGLVAVPEQIITLVKERSLPDVLVSFLGLRFAIEGKFADHANARIEVQGQASSRVRSGISHIALGIIYPPRLREVAVGDLVSELRKESFEFCVWSEVDSDPSEWLRGSIEQVEDTLRRLYQALVEDDIVTRTVERIRFGTAELVDVIAEAPGPVGRIADLLGISLVDEKKAKDEDE
;
A
#
# COMPACT_ATOMS: atom_id res chain seq x y z
N MET A 1 -15.10 20.40 24.80
CA MET A 1 -14.34 20.85 23.61
C MET A 1 -14.30 19.67 22.65
N ILE A 2 -14.86 19.80 21.46
CA ILE A 2 -14.89 18.73 20.46
C ILE A 2 -13.48 18.65 19.85
N ARG A 3 -12.89 17.46 19.85
CA ARG A 3 -11.59 17.20 19.21
C ARG A 3 -11.66 15.88 18.45
N ASN A 4 -11.74 15.97 17.12
CA ASN A 4 -11.77 14.81 16.25
C ASN A 4 -10.42 14.09 16.31
N ARG A 5 -10.50 12.76 16.38
CA ARG A 5 -9.34 11.88 16.23
C ARG A 5 -9.06 11.64 14.75
N GLU A 6 -7.84 11.24 14.43
CA GLU A 6 -7.40 10.99 13.05
C GLU A 6 -8.26 9.92 12.37
N GLU A 7 -8.60 8.85 13.11
CA GLU A 7 -9.42 7.75 12.61
C GLU A 7 -10.82 8.22 12.20
N VAL A 8 -11.40 9.17 12.94
CA VAL A 8 -12.71 9.75 12.61
C VAL A 8 -12.64 10.53 11.30
N VAL A 9 -11.58 11.32 11.10
CA VAL A 9 -11.42 12.10 9.86
C VAL A 9 -11.10 11.19 8.67
N ASN A 10 -10.29 10.14 8.86
CA ASN A 10 -10.02 9.12 7.84
C ASN A 10 -11.33 8.44 7.38
N VAL A 11 -12.21 8.11 8.33
CA VAL A 11 -13.53 7.55 8.02
C VAL A 11 -14.37 8.54 7.21
N MET A 12 -14.44 9.81 7.61
CA MET A 12 -15.22 10.81 6.88
C MET A 12 -14.64 11.11 5.51
N LEU A 13 -13.32 11.03 5.34
CA LEU A 13 -12.67 11.11 4.03
C LEU A 13 -13.06 9.94 3.14
N ALA A 14 -13.11 8.71 3.67
CA ALA A 14 -13.56 7.55 2.92
C ALA A 14 -15.00 7.71 2.43
N VAL A 15 -15.89 8.25 3.27
CA VAL A 15 -17.28 8.59 2.89
C VAL A 15 -17.29 9.63 1.76
N CYS A 16 -16.46 10.67 1.82
CA CYS A 16 -16.37 11.65 0.73
C CYS A 16 -15.93 11.02 -0.60
N LEU A 17 -14.99 10.07 -0.56
CA LEU A 17 -14.48 9.36 -1.74
C LEU A 17 -15.46 8.29 -2.26
N GLU A 18 -16.42 7.86 -1.43
CA GLU A 18 -17.50 6.96 -1.82
C GLU A 18 -18.56 7.67 -2.66
N ASP A 19 -18.93 8.88 -2.24
CA ASP A 19 -19.95 9.69 -2.92
C ASP A 19 -19.62 9.98 -4.39
N THR A 20 -18.35 9.83 -4.78
CA THR A 20 -17.87 10.02 -6.16
C THR A 20 -17.78 8.72 -6.96
N GLY A 21 -18.15 7.59 -6.38
CA GLY A 21 -18.23 6.27 -7.01
C GLY A 21 -16.88 5.61 -7.28
N LEU A 22 -15.79 6.18 -6.77
CA LEU A 22 -14.42 5.71 -6.99
C LEU A 22 -14.00 4.67 -5.93
N VAL A 23 -14.45 4.87 -4.70
CA VAL A 23 -14.26 3.94 -3.59
C VAL A 23 -15.59 3.28 -3.26
N ALA A 24 -15.59 1.98 -3.00
CA ALA A 24 -16.69 1.31 -2.34
C ALA A 24 -16.33 1.16 -0.86
N VAL A 25 -17.02 1.89 0.00
CA VAL A 25 -16.91 1.67 1.43
C VAL A 25 -17.58 0.32 1.72
N PRO A 26 -16.88 -0.65 2.32
CA PRO A 26 -17.54 -1.87 2.74
C PRO A 26 -18.65 -1.49 3.75
N GLU A 27 -19.80 -2.15 3.71
CA GLU A 27 -20.92 -1.93 4.66
C GLU A 27 -20.46 -1.96 6.13
N GLN A 28 -19.32 -2.61 6.38
CA GLN A 28 -18.51 -2.44 7.57
C GLN A 28 -17.19 -1.77 7.21
N ILE A 29 -17.04 -0.47 7.50
CA ILE A 29 -15.70 0.11 7.66
C ILE A 29 -15.01 -0.74 8.70
N ILE A 30 -13.95 -1.47 8.32
CA ILE A 30 -13.21 -2.26 9.28
C ILE A 30 -12.32 -1.32 10.06
N THR A 31 -12.90 -0.61 11.04
CA THR A 31 -12.18 0.16 12.04
C THR A 31 -11.51 -0.83 12.98
N LEU A 32 -10.35 -1.35 12.59
CA LEU A 32 -9.66 -2.41 13.31
C LEU A 32 -8.96 -1.84 14.54
N VAL A 33 -9.58 -2.07 15.70
CA VAL A 33 -9.06 -1.63 17.00
C VAL A 33 -7.73 -2.31 17.31
N LYS A 34 -6.65 -1.51 17.41
CA LYS A 34 -5.40 -1.75 18.17
C LYS A 34 -4.53 -2.98 17.84
N GLU A 35 -4.31 -3.31 16.58
CA GLU A 35 -3.02 -3.89 16.19
C GLU A 35 -2.21 -2.84 15.42
N ARG A 36 -0.95 -2.59 15.83
CA ARG A 36 -0.06 -1.59 15.19
C ARG A 36 0.11 -1.82 13.68
N SER A 37 -0.17 -3.03 13.21
CA SER A 37 -0.06 -3.45 11.82
C SER A 37 -1.24 -3.02 10.95
N LEU A 38 -2.41 -2.65 11.49
CA LEU A 38 -3.60 -2.38 10.68
C LEU A 38 -3.80 -0.88 10.42
N PRO A 39 -4.34 -0.49 9.24
CA PRO A 39 -4.64 0.90 8.93
C PRO A 39 -5.91 1.36 9.63
N ASP A 40 -6.03 2.68 9.81
CA ASP A 40 -7.21 3.30 10.41
C ASP A 40 -8.47 3.05 9.59
N VAL A 41 -8.33 3.06 8.26
CA VAL A 41 -9.40 2.75 7.32
C VAL A 41 -8.86 1.88 6.19
N LEU A 42 -9.58 0.79 5.90
CA LEU A 42 -9.36 -0.09 4.76
C LEU A 42 -10.67 -0.25 4.01
N VAL A 43 -10.68 0.08 2.73
CA VAL A 43 -11.86 0.07 1.85
C VAL A 43 -11.56 -0.63 0.52
N SER A 44 -12.60 -0.95 -0.25
CA SER A 44 -12.44 -1.50 -1.59
C SER A 44 -12.37 -0.37 -2.59
N PHE A 45 -11.38 -0.39 -3.47
CA PHE A 45 -11.21 0.55 -4.57
C PHE A 45 -11.11 -0.27 -5.85
N LEU A 46 -12.22 -0.36 -6.59
CA LEU A 46 -12.29 -1.13 -7.84
C LEU A 46 -11.77 -2.58 -7.71
N GLY A 47 -12.08 -3.23 -6.57
CA GLY A 47 -11.65 -4.59 -6.26
C GLY A 47 -10.26 -4.70 -5.61
N LEU A 48 -9.52 -3.58 -5.49
CA LEU A 48 -8.26 -3.50 -4.79
C LEU A 48 -8.45 -3.05 -3.34
N ARG A 49 -7.58 -3.53 -2.44
CA ARG A 49 -7.54 -3.07 -1.05
C ARG A 49 -6.89 -1.70 -1.00
N PHE A 50 -7.60 -0.70 -0.49
CA PHE A 50 -7.15 0.68 -0.37
C PHE A 50 -7.11 1.11 1.09
N ALA A 51 -5.93 1.47 1.59
CA ALA A 51 -5.73 1.96 2.94
C ALA A 51 -5.70 3.49 2.97
N ILE A 52 -6.28 4.10 4.00
CA ILE A 52 -6.18 5.54 4.25
C ILE A 52 -5.48 5.73 5.60
N GLU A 53 -4.38 6.48 5.57
CA GLU A 53 -3.59 6.89 6.72
C GLU A 53 -3.54 8.41 6.72
N GLY A 54 -3.95 9.03 7.83
CA GLY A 54 -4.07 10.47 7.91
C GLY A 54 -3.53 11.01 9.22
N LYS A 55 -2.79 12.12 9.14
CA LYS A 55 -2.28 12.84 10.30
C LYS A 55 -2.60 14.31 10.21
N PHE A 56 -2.81 14.97 11.34
CA PHE A 56 -2.94 16.42 11.32
C PHE A 56 -1.59 17.11 11.24
N ALA A 57 -1.55 18.27 10.59
CA ALA A 57 -0.32 19.05 10.40
C ALA A 57 0.28 19.60 11.71
N ASP A 58 -0.47 19.61 12.81
CA ASP A 58 0.00 20.01 14.14
C ASP A 58 0.78 18.90 14.86
N HIS A 59 0.81 17.69 14.32
CA HIS A 59 1.63 16.59 14.84
C HIS A 59 3.07 16.69 14.32
N ALA A 60 4.04 16.57 15.22
CA ALA A 60 5.45 16.61 14.85
C ALA A 60 5.77 15.45 13.88
N ASN A 61 6.51 15.74 12.81
CA ASN A 61 6.86 14.74 11.78
C ASN A 61 5.65 14.05 11.11
N ALA A 62 4.45 14.65 11.14
CA ALA A 62 3.24 14.07 10.56
C ALA A 62 3.45 13.46 9.17
N ARG A 63 4.15 14.20 8.30
CA ARG A 63 4.49 13.77 6.93
C ARG A 63 5.36 12.52 6.89
N ILE A 64 6.37 12.42 7.74
CA ILE A 64 7.29 11.27 7.79
C ILE A 64 6.55 10.05 8.35
N GLU A 65 5.77 10.24 9.41
CA GLU A 65 5.04 9.14 10.03
C GLU A 65 3.96 8.58 9.11
N VAL A 66 3.14 9.42 8.50
CA VAL A 66 2.08 8.97 7.58
C VAL A 66 2.68 8.27 6.36
N GLN A 67 3.86 8.74 5.92
CA GLN A 67 4.62 8.08 4.86
C GLN A 67 5.14 6.71 5.26
N GLY A 68 5.68 6.58 6.46
CA GLY A 68 6.09 5.27 6.99
C GLY A 68 4.91 4.31 7.12
N GLN A 69 3.77 4.79 7.64
CA GLN A 69 2.57 3.97 7.84
C GLN A 69 2.02 3.45 6.51
N ALA A 70 1.72 4.35 5.57
CA ALA A 70 1.10 3.98 4.31
C ALA A 70 2.03 3.15 3.41
N SER A 71 3.33 3.46 3.38
CA SER A 71 4.33 2.59 2.73
C SER A 71 4.36 1.20 3.36
N SER A 72 4.30 1.11 4.69
CA SER A 72 4.28 -0.17 5.40
C SER A 72 3.03 -0.99 5.05
N ARG A 73 1.85 -0.38 4.85
CA ARG A 73 0.63 -1.12 4.46
C ARG A 73 0.77 -1.81 3.11
N VAL A 74 1.36 -1.12 2.14
CA VAL A 74 1.60 -1.70 0.82
C VAL A 74 2.69 -2.77 0.90
N ARG A 75 3.83 -2.47 1.53
CA ARG A 75 4.97 -3.41 1.61
C ARG A 75 4.69 -4.68 2.40
N SER A 76 3.79 -4.63 3.39
CA SER A 76 3.35 -5.80 4.15
C SER A 76 2.19 -6.56 3.50
N GLY A 77 1.73 -6.13 2.32
CA GLY A 77 0.65 -6.79 1.59
C GLY A 77 -0.73 -6.62 2.23
N ILE A 78 -0.93 -5.61 3.09
CA ILE A 78 -2.21 -5.30 3.73
C ILE A 78 -3.15 -4.61 2.74
N SER A 79 -2.62 -3.70 1.94
CA SER A 79 -3.33 -3.01 0.87
C SER A 79 -2.53 -3.01 -0.43
N HIS A 80 -3.21 -2.93 -1.57
CA HIS A 80 -2.55 -2.76 -2.87
C HIS A 80 -2.20 -1.28 -3.11
N ILE A 81 -3.01 -0.39 -2.54
CA ILE A 81 -2.87 1.06 -2.62
C ILE A 81 -2.97 1.62 -1.20
N ALA A 82 -2.20 2.66 -0.89
CA ALA A 82 -2.35 3.41 0.35
C ALA A 82 -2.29 4.92 0.08
N LEU A 83 -3.21 5.68 0.68
CA LEU A 83 -3.23 7.13 0.71
C LEU A 83 -2.64 7.62 2.02
N GLY A 84 -1.61 8.45 1.96
CA GLY A 84 -1.14 9.26 3.07
C GLY A 84 -1.65 10.68 2.92
N ILE A 85 -2.31 11.21 3.93
CA ILE A 85 -2.89 12.56 3.89
C ILE A 85 -2.57 13.38 5.14
N ILE A 86 -2.34 14.67 4.94
CA ILE A 86 -2.13 15.64 6.01
C ILE A 86 -3.34 16.56 6.13
N TYR A 87 -4.03 16.45 7.26
CA TYR A 87 -5.20 17.25 7.56
C TYR A 87 -4.83 18.63 8.13
N PRO A 88 -5.50 19.70 7.69
CA PRO A 88 -5.46 20.99 8.34
C PRO A 88 -5.89 20.88 9.82
N PRO A 89 -5.18 21.50 10.78
CA PRO A 89 -5.49 21.38 12.22
C PRO A 89 -6.92 21.79 12.58
N ARG A 90 -7.51 22.72 11.81
CA ARG A 90 -8.90 23.19 12.02
C ARG A 90 -9.93 22.09 11.97
N LEU A 91 -9.70 21.02 11.20
CA LEU A 91 -10.62 19.88 11.12
C LEU A 91 -10.72 19.10 12.44
N ARG A 92 -9.79 19.32 13.40
CA ARG A 92 -9.92 18.76 14.75
C ARG A 92 -11.13 19.34 15.49
N GLU A 93 -11.53 20.57 15.21
CA GLU A 93 -12.53 21.29 16.02
C GLU A 93 -13.91 21.34 15.37
N VAL A 94 -14.02 20.87 14.11
CA VAL A 94 -15.28 20.79 13.36
C VAL A 94 -16.20 19.73 13.97
N ALA A 95 -17.50 20.01 14.05
CA ALA A 95 -18.46 19.01 14.52
C ALA A 95 -18.54 17.84 13.52
N VAL A 96 -18.68 16.61 14.01
CA VAL A 96 -18.66 15.40 13.16
C VAL A 96 -19.69 15.45 12.04
N GLY A 97 -20.89 16.01 12.30
CA GLY A 97 -21.94 16.18 11.28
C GLY A 97 -21.58 17.14 10.14
N ASP A 98 -20.63 18.05 10.37
CA ASP A 98 -20.19 19.05 9.39
C ASP A 98 -18.89 18.63 8.68
N LEU A 99 -18.19 17.60 9.17
CA LEU A 99 -16.87 17.18 8.68
C LEU A 99 -16.85 16.90 7.17
N VAL A 100 -17.85 16.18 6.65
CA VAL A 100 -17.94 15.88 5.21
C VAL A 100 -18.00 17.18 4.38
N SER A 101 -18.80 18.14 4.84
CA SER A 101 -18.97 19.41 4.15
C SER A 101 -17.70 20.27 4.19
N GLU A 102 -16.96 20.23 5.30
CA GLU A 102 -15.69 20.94 5.44
C GLU A 102 -14.59 20.26 4.65
N LEU A 103 -14.44 18.93 4.74
CA LEU A 103 -13.47 18.14 3.98
C LEU A 103 -13.53 18.42 2.47
N ARG A 104 -14.73 18.61 1.91
CA ARG A 104 -14.93 18.95 0.49
C ARG A 104 -14.45 20.35 0.09
N LYS A 105 -14.34 21.29 1.04
CA LYS A 105 -13.87 22.67 0.81
C LYS A 105 -12.38 22.82 1.05
N GLU A 106 -11.76 21.82 1.67
CA GLU A 106 -10.38 21.85 2.12
C GLU A 106 -9.38 21.51 1.02
N SER A 107 -8.14 21.95 1.27
CA SER A 107 -6.98 21.46 0.54
C SER A 107 -5.99 20.81 1.50
N PHE A 108 -5.49 19.65 1.09
CA PHE A 108 -4.64 18.76 1.87
C PHE A 108 -3.30 18.57 1.16
N GLU A 109 -2.27 18.21 1.91
CA GLU A 109 -1.11 17.55 1.32
C GLU A 109 -1.35 16.06 1.33
N PHE A 110 -1.07 15.37 0.23
CA PHE A 110 -1.25 13.93 0.15
C PHE A 110 -0.23 13.27 -0.78
N CYS A 111 -0.06 11.97 -0.62
CA CYS A 111 0.66 11.12 -1.56
C CYS A 111 0.04 9.74 -1.59
N VAL A 112 0.32 9.00 -2.65
CA VAL A 112 -0.23 7.66 -2.88
C VAL A 112 0.92 6.67 -3.06
N TRP A 113 0.80 5.52 -2.40
CA TRP A 113 1.63 4.34 -2.65
C TRP A 113 0.84 3.29 -3.40
N SER A 114 1.51 2.58 -4.29
CA SER A 114 1.00 1.42 -4.99
C SER A 114 1.98 0.26 -4.82
N GLU A 115 1.52 -0.98 -4.94
CA GLU A 115 2.40 -2.17 -4.93
C GLU A 115 3.32 -2.26 -6.15
N VAL A 116 2.94 -1.52 -7.19
CA VAL A 116 3.63 -1.41 -8.46
C VAL A 116 4.83 -0.48 -8.29
N ASP A 117 4.69 0.69 -7.69
CA ASP A 117 5.80 1.62 -7.51
C ASP A 117 6.59 1.39 -6.22
N SER A 118 7.92 1.37 -6.33
CA SER A 118 8.81 1.20 -5.17
C SER A 118 8.84 2.42 -4.24
N ASP A 119 8.56 3.60 -4.82
CA ASP A 119 8.58 4.91 -4.19
C ASP A 119 7.18 5.54 -4.15
N PRO A 120 6.88 6.41 -3.15
CA PRO A 120 5.65 7.17 -3.15
C PRO A 120 5.51 8.04 -4.40
N SER A 121 4.26 8.34 -4.77
CA SER A 121 4.01 9.52 -5.61
C SER A 121 4.64 10.77 -4.98
N GLU A 122 4.99 11.75 -5.81
CA GLU A 122 5.29 13.07 -5.27
C GLU A 122 4.16 13.55 -4.36
N TRP A 123 4.53 14.28 -3.32
CA TRP A 123 3.55 14.89 -2.43
C TRP A 123 2.84 16.00 -3.19
N LEU A 124 1.54 15.82 -3.36
CA LEU A 124 0.67 16.77 -4.01
C LEU A 124 -0.05 17.61 -2.97
N ARG A 125 -0.53 18.78 -3.40
CA ARG A 125 -1.47 19.60 -2.63
C ARG A 125 -2.73 19.81 -3.46
N GLY A 126 -3.88 19.51 -2.89
CA GLY A 126 -5.14 19.59 -3.63
C GLY A 126 -6.37 19.31 -2.78
N SER A 127 -7.54 19.38 -3.41
CA SER A 127 -8.82 19.01 -2.81
C SER A 127 -9.09 17.50 -2.96
N ILE A 128 -10.25 17.05 -2.51
CA ILE A 128 -10.69 15.66 -2.66
C ILE A 128 -10.75 15.25 -4.14
N GLU A 129 -11.19 16.14 -5.02
CA GLU A 129 -11.22 15.89 -6.47
C GLU A 129 -9.82 15.60 -7.02
N GLN A 130 -8.79 16.29 -6.50
CA GLN A 130 -7.40 16.05 -6.90
C GLN A 130 -6.89 14.69 -6.39
N VAL A 131 -7.33 14.26 -5.20
CA VAL A 131 -7.05 12.91 -4.68
C VAL A 131 -7.69 11.87 -5.60
N GLU A 132 -8.95 12.04 -5.96
CA GLU A 132 -9.71 11.13 -6.83
C GLU A 132 -9.08 10.99 -8.21
N ASP A 133 -8.74 12.11 -8.85
CA ASP A 133 -8.08 12.09 -10.15
C ASP A 133 -6.74 11.38 -10.09
N THR A 134 -6.03 11.48 -8.97
CA THR A 134 -4.75 10.79 -8.75
C THR A 134 -4.96 9.29 -8.59
N LEU A 135 -5.95 8.88 -7.79
CA LEU A 135 -6.32 7.47 -7.62
C LEU A 135 -6.81 6.86 -8.94
N ARG A 136 -7.62 7.59 -9.73
CA ARG A 136 -8.12 7.12 -11.04
C ARG A 136 -6.98 6.92 -12.04
N ARG A 137 -6.03 7.86 -12.11
CA ARG A 137 -4.81 7.70 -12.95
C ARG A 137 -3.98 6.51 -12.50
N LEU A 138 -3.81 6.34 -11.18
CA LEU A 138 -3.09 5.20 -10.64
C LEU A 138 -3.79 3.89 -11.02
N TYR A 139 -5.11 3.80 -10.90
CA TYR A 139 -5.86 2.62 -11.31
C TYR A 139 -5.67 2.29 -12.80
N GLN A 140 -5.77 3.31 -13.67
CA GLN A 140 -5.54 3.12 -15.10
C GLN A 140 -4.14 2.57 -15.36
N ALA A 141 -3.13 3.14 -14.69
CA ALA A 141 -1.77 2.61 -14.75
C ALA A 141 -1.68 1.17 -14.24
N LEU A 142 -2.33 0.81 -13.13
CA LEU A 142 -2.34 -0.56 -12.59
C LEU A 142 -3.06 -1.58 -13.48
N VAL A 143 -4.06 -1.15 -14.25
CA VAL A 143 -4.79 -1.99 -15.20
C VAL A 143 -4.03 -2.14 -16.52
N GLU A 144 -3.34 -1.09 -16.96
CA GLU A 144 -2.47 -1.12 -18.15
C GLU A 144 -1.14 -1.85 -17.89
N ASP A 145 -0.60 -1.76 -16.67
CA ASP A 145 0.60 -2.47 -16.26
C ASP A 145 0.23 -3.95 -16.04
N ASP A 146 0.72 -4.83 -16.90
CA ASP A 146 0.46 -6.27 -16.80
C ASP A 146 1.17 -6.82 -15.55
N ILE A 147 0.44 -6.82 -14.43
CA ILE A 147 0.88 -7.32 -13.12
C ILE A 147 1.50 -8.72 -13.25
N VAL A 148 1.02 -9.53 -14.20
CA VAL A 148 1.58 -10.87 -14.46
C VAL A 148 3.00 -10.75 -15.01
N THR A 149 3.22 -9.94 -16.04
CA THR A 149 4.53 -9.73 -16.66
C THR A 149 5.54 -9.19 -15.63
N ARG A 150 5.16 -8.18 -14.85
CA ARG A 150 6.04 -7.61 -13.81
C ARG A 150 6.30 -8.58 -12.65
N THR A 151 5.31 -9.37 -12.24
CA THR A 151 5.50 -10.39 -11.20
C THR A 151 6.46 -11.48 -11.67
N VAL A 152 6.34 -11.91 -12.93
CA VAL A 152 7.28 -12.85 -13.55
C VAL A 152 8.69 -12.25 -13.61
N GLU A 153 8.83 -10.97 -13.96
CA GLU A 153 10.12 -10.28 -13.97
C GLU A 153 10.74 -10.16 -12.57
N ARG A 154 9.94 -9.81 -11.55
CA ARG A 154 10.40 -9.77 -10.15
C ARG A 154 10.85 -11.15 -9.65
N ILE A 155 10.11 -12.21 -9.97
CA ILE A 155 10.52 -13.59 -9.65
C ILE A 155 11.81 -13.93 -10.37
N ARG A 156 11.92 -13.64 -11.68
CA ARG A 156 13.15 -13.88 -12.44
C ARG A 156 14.35 -13.14 -11.85
N PHE A 157 14.19 -11.87 -11.50
CA PHE A 157 15.26 -11.07 -10.91
C PHE A 157 15.69 -11.61 -9.55
N GLY A 158 14.75 -11.88 -8.64
CA GLY A 158 15.07 -12.45 -7.32
C GLY A 158 15.68 -13.86 -7.42
N THR A 159 15.26 -14.66 -8.41
CA THR A 159 15.86 -15.97 -8.68
C THR A 159 17.28 -15.83 -9.21
N ALA A 160 17.54 -14.87 -10.10
CA ALA A 160 18.87 -14.60 -10.63
C ALA A 160 19.84 -14.15 -9.53
N GLU A 161 19.44 -13.20 -8.67
CA GLU A 161 20.27 -12.79 -7.53
C GLU A 161 20.53 -13.94 -6.56
N LEU A 162 19.52 -14.78 -6.30
CA LEU A 162 19.71 -15.96 -5.46
C LEU A 162 20.71 -16.94 -6.10
N VAL A 163 20.64 -17.14 -7.41
CA VAL A 163 21.59 -17.97 -8.16
C VAL A 163 23.01 -17.41 -8.07
N ASP A 164 23.18 -16.10 -8.22
CA ASP A 164 24.50 -15.44 -8.12
C ASP A 164 25.09 -15.61 -6.71
N VAL A 165 24.30 -15.38 -5.66
CA VAL A 165 24.71 -15.57 -4.26
C VAL A 165 25.06 -17.04 -3.97
N ILE A 166 24.29 -17.99 -4.53
CA ILE A 166 24.53 -19.43 -4.40
C ILE A 166 25.80 -19.84 -5.16
N ALA A 167 26.05 -19.27 -6.34
CA ALA A 167 27.21 -19.57 -7.17
C ALA A 167 28.53 -19.08 -6.54
N GLU A 168 28.51 -17.96 -5.81
CA GLU A 168 29.68 -17.45 -5.07
C GLU A 168 30.02 -18.27 -3.82
N ALA A 169 29.09 -19.08 -3.32
CA ALA A 169 29.27 -19.89 -2.11
C ALA A 169 28.82 -21.36 -2.31
N PRO A 170 29.54 -22.18 -3.10
CA PRO A 170 29.12 -23.54 -3.47
C PRO A 170 29.08 -24.54 -2.29
N GLY A 171 29.82 -24.29 -1.21
CA GLY A 171 29.90 -25.21 -0.06
C GLY A 171 28.62 -25.29 0.81
N PRO A 172 27.94 -24.17 1.10
CA PRO A 172 26.63 -24.16 1.77
C PRO A 172 25.44 -24.68 0.95
N VAL A 173 25.52 -24.70 -0.39
CA VAL A 173 24.39 -24.99 -1.29
C VAL A 173 23.78 -26.36 -1.05
N GLY A 174 24.62 -27.40 -0.89
CA GLY A 174 24.14 -28.75 -0.61
C GLY A 174 23.34 -28.83 0.71
N ARG A 175 23.79 -28.12 1.76
CA ARG A 175 23.08 -28.09 3.05
C ARG A 175 21.76 -27.34 2.98
N ILE A 176 21.69 -26.29 2.17
CA ILE A 176 20.46 -25.52 1.94
C ILE A 176 19.47 -26.35 1.12
N ALA A 177 19.93 -27.06 0.10
CA ALA A 177 19.11 -27.99 -0.69
C ALA A 177 18.51 -29.09 0.19
N ASP A 178 19.31 -29.70 1.07
CA ASP A 178 18.84 -30.69 2.04
C ASP A 178 17.78 -30.12 3.01
N LEU A 179 17.99 -28.91 3.52
CA LEU A 179 17.04 -28.22 4.41
C LEU A 179 15.72 -27.86 3.72
N LEU A 180 15.77 -27.52 2.45
CA LEU A 180 14.60 -27.18 1.62
C LEU A 180 13.92 -28.41 1.01
N GLY A 181 14.47 -29.61 1.22
CA GLY A 181 13.95 -30.86 0.64
C GLY A 181 14.13 -30.97 -0.87
N ILE A 182 15.09 -30.23 -1.44
CA ILE A 182 15.39 -30.22 -2.88
C ILE A 182 16.46 -31.28 -3.13
N SER A 183 16.10 -32.37 -3.82
CA SER A 183 17.11 -33.34 -4.30
C SER A 183 17.83 -32.77 -5.53
N LEU A 184 19.12 -32.50 -5.37
CA LEU A 184 20.00 -32.18 -6.50
C LEU A 184 20.13 -33.42 -7.38
N VAL A 185 19.80 -33.30 -8.66
CA VAL A 185 19.94 -34.38 -9.62
C VAL A 185 21.43 -34.51 -9.97
N ASP A 186 22.03 -35.65 -9.65
CA ASP A 186 23.41 -35.95 -10.06
C ASP A 186 23.49 -36.11 -11.59
N GLU A 187 24.11 -35.15 -12.29
CA GLU A 187 24.33 -35.19 -13.74
C GLU A 187 25.14 -36.42 -14.21
N LYS A 188 25.79 -37.14 -13.29
CA LYS A 188 26.56 -38.35 -13.62
C LYS A 188 25.71 -39.58 -13.95
N LYS A 189 24.40 -39.59 -13.67
CA LYS A 189 23.52 -40.72 -14.03
C LYS A 189 22.82 -40.60 -15.38
N ALA A 190 22.84 -39.43 -16.02
CA ALA A 190 22.15 -39.22 -17.30
C ALA A 190 22.94 -39.69 -18.53
N LYS A 191 24.16 -40.24 -18.37
CA LYS A 191 24.99 -40.72 -19.48
C LYS A 191 25.11 -42.25 -19.60
N ASP A 192 24.61 -43.01 -18.63
CA ASP A 192 24.76 -44.47 -18.60
C ASP A 192 23.46 -45.22 -18.95
N GLU A 193 22.38 -44.51 -19.33
CA GLU A 193 21.10 -45.14 -19.73
C GLU A 193 20.86 -45.17 -21.25
N ASP A 194 21.81 -44.71 -22.07
CA ASP A 194 21.73 -44.69 -23.54
C ASP A 194 22.82 -45.54 -24.26
N GLU A 195 23.40 -46.56 -23.61
CA GLU A 195 24.22 -47.61 -24.28
C GLU A 195 23.56 -49.00 -24.28
#